data_AF-A0A5N3WKJ3-F1
#
_entry.id   AF-A0A5N3WKJ3-F1
#
_cell.length_a   1.000
_cell.length_b   1.000
_cell.length_c   1.000
_cell.angle_alpha   90.00
_cell.angle_beta   90.00
_cell.angle_gamma   90.00
#
_symmetry.space_group_name_H-M   'P 1'
#
loop_
_entity.id
_entity.type
_entity.pdbx_description
1 polymer ?
#
loop_
_entity_poly.entity_id
_entity_poly.type
_entity_poly.pdbx_seq_one_letter_code
_entity_poly.pdbx_strand_id
1 'polypeptide(L)'
;IGQERFGNMTRVYYREAMGAFIVFDVTRPATFEAVTKWKNDLDSKLSLPNGKPVSVVLLANKCDQGKDVLLNNGLKMDQFCKEHGFVGWFETSAKNTGVGCHFLLQEIFLTQGLNPGLPHSRQTLYRLSH
;
A
#
# COMPACT_ATOMS: atom_id res chain seq x y z
N ILE A 1 16.85 -3.88 -16.97
CA ILE A 1 17.58 -4.72 -15.99
C ILE A 1 17.09 -4.41 -14.58
N GLY A 2 16.08 -5.14 -14.11
CA GLY A 2 15.40 -4.88 -12.84
C GLY A 2 15.12 -6.16 -12.08
N GLN A 3 16.10 -7.06 -12.02
CA GLN A 3 15.83 -8.44 -11.60
C GLN A 3 16.60 -8.96 -10.39
N GLU A 4 17.50 -8.22 -9.75
CA GLU A 4 18.42 -8.85 -8.77
C GLU A 4 18.49 -8.24 -7.37
N ARG A 5 17.64 -7.24 -7.05
CA ARG A 5 17.75 -6.53 -5.74
C ARG A 5 16.56 -6.67 -4.79
N PHE A 6 15.52 -7.43 -5.15
CA PHE A 6 14.26 -7.51 -4.38
C PHE A 6 14.28 -8.51 -3.21
N GLY A 7 15.38 -9.23 -2.98
CA GLY A 7 15.49 -10.16 -1.84
C GLY A 7 15.89 -9.48 -0.52
N ASN A 8 16.96 -8.67 -0.57
CA ASN A 8 17.63 -8.17 0.65
C ASN A 8 17.24 -6.74 1.06
N MET A 9 16.90 -5.85 0.12
CA MET A 9 16.49 -4.48 0.48
C MET A 9 15.10 -4.44 1.12
N THR A 10 14.21 -5.32 0.69
CA THR A 10 12.81 -5.36 1.10
C THR A 10 12.71 -5.59 2.61
N ARG A 11 13.53 -6.50 3.17
CA ARG A 11 13.54 -6.84 4.60
C ARG A 11 13.92 -5.69 5.54
N VAL A 12 14.70 -4.71 5.06
CA VAL A 12 15.21 -3.60 5.89
C VAL A 12 14.22 -2.43 5.96
N TYR A 13 13.44 -2.17 4.90
CA TYR A 13 12.41 -1.11 4.91
C TYR A 13 11.14 -1.49 5.69
N TYR A 14 10.95 -2.77 6.00
CA TYR A 14 9.73 -3.24 6.63
C TYR A 14 9.73 -3.22 8.15
N ARG A 15 10.89 -3.04 8.79
CA ARG A 15 11.06 -3.35 10.23
C ARG A 15 10.26 -2.45 11.19
N GLU A 16 9.65 -1.38 10.66
CA GLU A 16 8.73 -0.48 11.38
C GLU A 16 7.58 0.01 10.47
N ALA A 17 7.32 -0.68 9.36
CA ALA A 17 6.30 -0.26 8.41
C ALA A 17 4.90 -0.46 8.99
N MET A 18 4.19 0.65 9.22
CA MET A 18 2.81 0.63 9.72
C MET A 18 1.78 0.42 8.60
N GLY A 19 2.20 0.60 7.34
CA GLY A 19 1.42 0.34 6.14
C GLY A 19 2.31 0.09 4.93
N ALA A 20 1.73 -0.41 3.84
CA ALA A 20 2.44 -0.66 2.60
C ALA A 20 1.60 -0.37 1.35
N PHE A 21 2.30 -0.16 0.23
CA PHE A 21 1.71 -0.18 -1.10
C PHE A 21 2.18 -1.41 -1.87
N ILE A 22 1.25 -2.08 -2.54
CA ILE A 22 1.58 -3.01 -3.62
C ILE A 22 1.15 -2.36 -4.91
N VAL A 23 2.06 -2.29 -5.89
CA VAL A 23 1.84 -1.56 -7.13
C VAL A 23 1.91 -2.53 -8.30
N PHE A 24 0.90 -2.53 -9.16
CA PHE A 24 0.94 -3.22 -10.44
C PHE A 24 0.79 -2.23 -11.59
N ASP A 25 1.19 -2.64 -12.78
CA ASP A 25 1.15 -1.86 -14.00
C ASP A 25 -0.05 -2.30 -14.84
N VAL A 26 -0.99 -1.40 -15.07
CA VAL A 26 -2.25 -1.71 -15.77
C VAL A 26 -2.05 -2.15 -17.21
N THR A 27 -0.91 -1.80 -17.81
CA THR A 27 -0.56 -2.18 -19.19
C THR A 27 0.08 -3.57 -19.26
N ARG A 28 0.39 -4.19 -18.11
CA ARG A 28 1.10 -5.48 -18.03
C ARG A 28 0.36 -6.44 -17.09
N PRO A 29 -0.55 -7.29 -17.60
CA PRO A 29 -1.35 -8.22 -16.80
C PRO A 29 -0.55 -9.12 -15.86
N ALA A 30 0.64 -9.59 -16.29
CA ALA A 30 1.53 -10.40 -15.45
C ALA A 30 1.95 -9.71 -14.13
N THR A 31 1.92 -8.38 -14.07
CA THR A 31 2.21 -7.65 -12.83
C THR A 31 1.05 -7.70 -11.83
N PHE A 32 -0.19 -7.82 -12.33
CA PHE A 32 -1.37 -8.03 -11.49
C PHE A 32 -1.41 -9.45 -10.92
N GLU A 33 -1.08 -10.45 -11.72
CA GLU A 33 -0.98 -11.85 -11.26
C GLU A 33 0.02 -12.03 -10.10
N ALA A 34 1.06 -11.21 -10.05
CA ALA A 34 2.04 -11.23 -8.96
C ALA A 34 1.54 -10.58 -7.65
N VAL A 35 0.46 -9.78 -7.67
CA VAL A 35 -0.03 -9.00 -6.51
C VAL A 35 -0.30 -9.90 -5.31
N THR A 36 -1.02 -11.00 -5.50
CA THR A 36 -1.37 -11.93 -4.41
C THR A 36 -0.13 -12.59 -3.81
N LYS A 37 0.87 -12.90 -4.64
CA LYS A 37 2.17 -13.42 -4.17
C LYS A 37 2.89 -12.40 -3.29
N TRP A 38 2.92 -11.13 -3.71
CA TRP A 38 3.52 -10.06 -2.92
C TRP A 38 2.77 -9.80 -1.62
N LYS A 39 1.44 -9.88 -1.65
CA LYS A 39 0.59 -9.71 -0.46
C LYS A 39 0.87 -10.81 0.57
N ASN A 40 0.86 -12.07 0.14
CA ASN A 40 1.15 -13.21 1.00
C ASN A 40 2.57 -13.15 1.58
N ASP A 41 3.56 -12.74 0.78
CA ASP A 41 4.94 -12.55 1.24
C ASP A 41 5.03 -11.48 2.34
N LEU A 42 4.34 -10.34 2.15
CA LEU A 42 4.26 -9.26 3.12
C LEU A 42 3.59 -9.71 4.42
N ASP A 43 2.42 -10.34 4.34
CA ASP A 43 1.66 -10.83 5.50
C ASP A 43 2.44 -11.89 6.29
N SER A 44 3.25 -12.72 5.61
CA SER A 44 4.07 -13.75 6.25
C SER A 44 5.26 -13.19 7.03
N LYS A 45 5.69 -11.97 6.70
CA LYS A 45 6.91 -11.36 7.25
C LYS A 45 6.61 -10.25 8.24
N LEU A 46 5.45 -9.61 8.12
CA LEU A 46 5.11 -8.40 8.85
C LEU A 46 3.81 -8.54 9.60
N SER A 47 3.85 -8.10 10.85
CA SER A 47 2.66 -7.92 11.67
C SER A 47 2.88 -6.69 12.52
N LEU A 48 1.81 -5.94 12.74
CA LEU A 48 1.81 -4.81 13.64
C LEU A 48 2.05 -5.28 15.09
N PRO A 49 2.45 -4.38 16.01
CA PRO A 49 2.65 -4.73 17.43
C PRO A 49 1.43 -5.35 18.11
N ASN A 50 0.23 -5.07 17.60
CA ASN A 50 -1.04 -5.63 18.07
C ASN A 50 -1.39 -6.99 17.45
N GLY A 51 -0.47 -7.60 16.70
CA GLY A 51 -0.64 -8.92 16.07
C GLY A 51 -1.49 -8.92 14.79
N LYS A 52 -1.99 -7.76 14.33
CA LYS A 52 -2.73 -7.65 13.07
C LYS A 52 -1.78 -7.56 11.86
N PRO A 53 -2.22 -7.97 10.66
CA PRO A 53 -1.48 -7.68 9.44
C PRO A 53 -1.35 -6.17 9.23
N VAL A 54 -0.30 -5.77 8.52
CA VAL A 54 -0.06 -4.38 8.13
C VAL A 54 -1.11 -3.93 7.12
N SER A 55 -1.60 -2.69 7.21
CA SER A 55 -2.56 -2.14 6.24
C SER A 55 -1.90 -1.99 4.87
N VAL A 56 -2.48 -2.60 3.83
CA VAL A 56 -1.93 -2.56 2.46
C VAL A 56 -2.92 -1.97 1.49
N VAL A 57 -2.49 -0.96 0.73
CA VAL A 57 -3.25 -0.36 -0.37
C VAL A 57 -2.70 -0.85 -1.72
N LEU A 58 -3.60 -1.25 -2.62
CA LEU A 58 -3.24 -1.65 -3.98
C LEU A 58 -3.23 -0.44 -4.91
N LEU A 59 -2.15 -0.22 -5.64
CA LEU A 59 -2.03 0.87 -6.60
C LEU A 59 -1.98 0.31 -8.03
N ALA A 60 -2.98 0.68 -8.83
CA ALA A 60 -3.06 0.37 -10.23
C ALA A 60 -2.37 1.49 -11.03
N ASN A 61 -1.07 1.31 -11.31
CA ASN A 61 -0.21 2.35 -11.86
C ASN A 61 -0.23 2.39 -13.40
N LYS A 62 0.02 3.57 -13.96
CA LYS A 62 -0.08 3.92 -15.39
C LYS A 62 -1.52 3.89 -15.92
N CYS A 63 -2.50 4.23 -15.09
CA CYS A 63 -3.92 4.28 -15.50
C CYS A 63 -4.15 5.22 -16.71
N ASP A 64 -3.27 6.21 -16.92
CA ASP A 64 -3.27 7.09 -18.09
C ASP A 64 -3.00 6.36 -19.42
N GLN A 65 -2.33 5.21 -19.38
CA GLN A 65 -1.95 4.40 -20.55
C GLN A 65 -2.84 3.17 -20.74
N GLY A 66 -3.62 2.79 -19.71
CA GLY A 66 -4.46 1.59 -19.69
C GLY A 66 -5.94 1.87 -19.45
N LYS A 67 -6.46 3.00 -19.95
CA LYS A 67 -7.82 3.50 -19.70
C LYS A 67 -8.93 2.43 -19.84
N ASP A 68 -8.82 1.51 -20.81
CA ASP A 68 -9.86 0.50 -21.04
C ASP A 68 -9.88 -0.66 -20.02
N VAL A 69 -8.75 -0.98 -19.38
CA VAL A 69 -8.62 -2.21 -18.57
C VAL A 69 -9.31 -2.08 -17.21
N LEU A 70 -9.40 -0.87 -16.65
CA LEU A 70 -9.87 -0.64 -15.29
C LEU A 70 -11.23 0.04 -15.17
N LEU A 71 -11.62 0.90 -16.12
CA LEU A 71 -12.89 1.63 -16.08
C LEU A 71 -14.13 0.71 -15.98
N ASN A 72 -14.04 -0.51 -16.51
CA ASN A 72 -15.13 -1.51 -16.42
C ASN A 72 -15.03 -2.45 -15.20
N ASN A 73 -13.97 -2.36 -14.41
CA ASN A 73 -13.61 -3.40 -13.44
C ASN A 73 -13.55 -2.90 -11.99
N GLY A 74 -13.99 -1.68 -11.69
CA GLY A 74 -13.94 -1.13 -10.32
C GLY A 74 -14.55 -2.07 -9.26
N LEU A 75 -15.77 -2.58 -9.51
CA LEU A 75 -16.42 -3.55 -8.61
C LEU A 75 -15.62 -4.84 -8.42
N LYS A 76 -14.94 -5.32 -9.47
CA LYS A 76 -14.07 -6.50 -9.37
C LYS A 76 -12.83 -6.21 -8.54
N MET A 77 -12.28 -4.99 -8.63
CA MET A 77 -11.13 -4.59 -7.81
C MET A 77 -11.51 -4.40 -6.34
N ASP A 78 -12.69 -3.86 -6.06
CA ASP A 78 -13.23 -3.83 -4.70
C ASP A 78 -13.40 -5.23 -4.11
N GLN A 79 -13.93 -6.17 -4.89
CA GLN A 79 -14.06 -7.58 -4.47
C GLN A 79 -12.68 -8.23 -4.25
N PHE A 80 -11.75 -8.05 -5.19
CA PHE A 80 -10.38 -8.55 -5.09
C PHE A 80 -9.67 -8.01 -3.84
N CYS A 81 -9.83 -6.72 -3.54
CA CYS A 81 -9.23 -6.12 -2.35
C CYS A 81 -9.78 -6.74 -1.06
N LYS A 82 -11.10 -6.92 -0.99
CA LYS A 82 -11.74 -7.55 0.17
C LYS A 82 -11.30 -9.01 0.35
N GLU A 83 -11.24 -9.77 -0.74
CA GLU A 83 -10.84 -11.19 -0.70
C GLU A 83 -9.38 -11.39 -0.28
N HIS A 84 -8.49 -10.50 -0.70
CA HIS A 84 -7.04 -10.61 -0.42
C HIS A 84 -6.55 -9.70 0.71
N GLY A 85 -7.45 -9.07 1.47
CA GLY A 85 -7.11 -8.29 2.66
C GLY A 85 -6.35 -6.99 2.36
N PHE A 86 -6.68 -6.32 1.26
CA PHE A 86 -6.29 -4.93 1.00
C PHE A 86 -7.32 -3.99 1.62
N VAL A 87 -6.85 -2.86 2.17
CA VAL A 87 -7.75 -1.85 2.76
C VAL A 87 -8.44 -0.98 1.69
N GLY A 88 -7.91 -0.99 0.46
CA GLY A 88 -8.48 -0.28 -0.68
C GLY A 88 -7.53 -0.30 -1.87
N TRP A 89 -8.00 0.29 -2.97
CA TRP A 89 -7.21 0.44 -4.18
C TRP A 89 -7.37 1.81 -4.83
N PHE A 90 -6.35 2.24 -5.56
CA PHE A 90 -6.38 3.51 -6.30
C PHE A 90 -5.72 3.37 -7.66
N GLU A 91 -6.31 4.04 -8.63
CA GLU A 91 -5.65 4.32 -9.89
C GLU A 91 -4.58 5.40 -9.67
N THR A 92 -3.39 5.14 -10.20
CA THR A 92 -2.27 6.08 -10.10
C THR A 92 -1.59 6.21 -11.45
N SER A 93 -0.98 7.38 -11.64
CA SER A 93 0.03 7.58 -12.67
C SER A 93 1.23 8.23 -12.01
N ALA A 94 2.40 8.15 -12.65
CA ALA A 94 3.58 8.88 -12.18
C ALA A 94 3.34 10.40 -12.05
N LYS A 95 2.28 10.92 -12.68
CA LYS A 95 1.85 12.33 -12.63
C LYS A 95 0.89 12.63 -11.47
N ASN A 96 0.30 11.61 -10.84
CA ASN A 96 -0.71 11.78 -9.79
C ASN A 96 -0.60 10.67 -8.72
N THR A 97 0.29 10.87 -7.75
CA THR A 97 0.68 9.87 -6.74
C THR A 97 0.11 10.12 -5.33
N GLY A 98 -0.61 11.23 -5.10
CA GLY A 98 -0.93 11.69 -3.74
C GLY A 98 -2.10 10.99 -3.03
N VAL A 99 -3.09 10.47 -3.77
CA VAL A 99 -4.37 10.02 -3.17
C VAL A 99 -4.21 8.76 -2.31
N GLY A 100 -3.42 7.78 -2.79
CA GLY A 100 -3.19 6.54 -2.04
C GLY A 100 -2.45 6.75 -0.72
N CYS A 101 -1.55 7.74 -0.66
CA CYS A 101 -0.83 8.10 0.57
C CYS A 101 -1.76 8.60 1.68
N HIS A 102 -2.69 9.50 1.35
CA HIS A 102 -3.62 10.03 2.34
C HIS A 102 -4.54 8.94 2.91
N PHE A 103 -5.08 8.09 2.04
CA PHE A 103 -5.96 6.99 2.44
C PHE A 103 -5.23 5.97 3.31
N LEU A 104 -4.02 5.54 2.91
CA LEU A 104 -3.23 4.60 3.70
C LEU A 104 -2.95 5.16 5.11
N LEU A 105 -2.58 6.44 5.21
CA LEU A 105 -2.34 7.08 6.51
C LEU A 105 -3.59 7.04 7.40
N GLN A 106 -4.77 7.37 6.86
CA GLN A 106 -6.03 7.28 7.60
C GLN A 106 -6.31 5.86 8.11
N GLU A 107 -6.13 4.84 7.26
CA GLU A 107 -6.34 3.44 7.63
C GLU A 107 -5.36 2.97 8.72
N ILE A 108 -4.10 3.39 8.66
CA ILE A 108 -3.11 3.09 9.70
C ILE A 108 -3.54 3.69 11.04
N PHE A 109 -3.99 4.95 11.05
CA PHE A 109 -4.46 5.62 12.26
C PHE A 109 -5.66 4.89 12.88
N LEU A 110 -6.65 4.53 12.06
CA LEU A 110 -7.81 3.75 12.49
C LEU A 110 -7.42 2.37 13.04
N THR A 111 -6.53 1.65 12.35
CA THR A 111 -6.09 0.30 12.74
C THR A 111 -5.36 0.28 14.09
N GLN A 112 -4.68 1.38 14.42
CA GLN A 112 -3.97 1.55 15.69
C GLN A 112 -4.80 2.20 16.80
N GLY A 113 -6.06 2.57 16.52
CA GLY A 113 -6.87 3.34 17.48
C GLY A 113 -6.31 4.74 17.76
N LEU A 114 -5.44 5.25 16.88
CA LEU A 114 -4.90 6.60 16.94
C LEU A 114 -5.90 7.52 16.25
N ASN A 115 -6.52 8.42 17.01
CA ASN A 115 -7.54 9.32 16.46
C ASN A 115 -6.85 10.55 15.85
N PRO A 116 -6.98 10.81 14.53
CA PRO A 116 -6.29 11.91 13.87
C PRO A 116 -6.74 13.31 14.37
N GLY A 117 -7.84 13.38 15.13
CA GLY A 117 -8.37 14.60 15.73
C GLY A 117 -8.05 14.81 17.21
N LEU A 118 -7.31 13.90 17.87
CA LEU A 118 -6.94 14.07 19.27
C LEU A 118 -5.51 14.61 19.38
N PRO A 119 -5.30 15.85 19.88
CA PRO A 119 -3.98 16.31 20.29
C PRO A 119 -3.61 15.56 21.57
N HIS A 120 -3.12 14.34 21.44
CA HIS A 120 -2.44 13.66 22.53
C HIS A 120 -0.94 13.69 22.25
N SER A 121 -0.30 14.56 23.03
CA SER A 121 1.08 14.48 23.48
C SER A 121 2.17 14.50 22.41
N ARG A 122 2.68 15.71 22.17
CA ARG A 122 4.11 16.06 22.29
C ARG A 122 5.05 14.88 22.57
N GLN A 123 5.45 14.18 21.52
CA GLN A 123 6.67 13.35 21.39
C GLN A 123 6.55 12.70 20.01
N THR A 124 6.96 13.33 18.91
CA THR A 124 8.19 12.94 18.17
C THR A 124 8.38 13.93 17.01
N LEU A 125 8.34 15.24 17.27
CA LEU A 125 8.85 16.22 16.31
C LEU A 125 10.24 16.64 16.79
N TYR A 126 11.24 15.79 16.54
CA TYR A 126 12.62 16.24 16.51
C TYR A 126 12.75 17.22 15.34
N ARG A 127 12.49 18.48 15.67
CA ARG A 127 13.01 19.65 14.98
C ARG A 127 14.53 19.52 14.96
N LEU A 128 15.10 19.03 13.87
CA LEU A 128 16.48 19.38 13.52
C LEU A 128 16.39 20.58 12.60
N SER A 129 16.35 21.75 13.23
CA SER A 129 16.78 23.00 12.62
C SER A 129 18.18 23.28 13.18
N HIS A 130 19.19 23.10 12.35
CA HIS A 130 20.34 23.99 12.21
C HIS A 130 20.89 23.83 10.80
#